data_AF-A0AAD5US35-F1
#
_entry.id   AF-A0AAD5US35-F1
#
_cell.length_a   1.000
_cell.length_b   1.000
_cell.length_c   1.000
_cell.angle_alpha   90.00
_cell.angle_beta   90.00
_cell.angle_gamma   90.00
#
_symmetry.space_group_name_H-M   'P 1'
#
loop_
_entity.id
_entity.type
_entity.pdbx_description
1 polymer ?
#
loop_
_entity_poly.entity_id
_entity_poly.type
_entity_poly.pdbx_seq_one_letter_code
_entity_poly.pdbx_strand_id
1 'polypeptide(L)'
;MSTKGSEMGSLEQLSSGGRSSSRGTLSSTAASMDEILDKLKCLNYQKEFCIPNNIPPIHRFYFSYPDTNPNEQFYTFVLLFTWFMKIVNVPFDKPGQFDDPNATSAELKKLGIPFEYGPQKLKQAYGDACLYVLQSLADIALIQRKITFQQPIHKVDDYPEEAEVDYDAEVTTETVEEVEANQEEDENFLETQISRKQEVQPQQAPKTDPAEWRLEVERVTPLLKVVIPNDNKDWRLHLQQMEHHQKNIQETKIETHAQLTKLHAEIEQSLEKIASREKYINSQFESQVTVFNTD
;
A
#
# COMPACT_ATOMS: atom_id res chain seq x y z
N MET A 1 -49.27 -37.57 -15.40
CA MET A 1 -48.77 -36.18 -15.26
C MET A 1 -48.24 -36.06 -13.82
N SER A 2 -47.10 -36.68 -13.53
CA SER A 2 -45.73 -36.14 -13.57
C SER A 2 -45.51 -34.89 -12.70
N THR A 3 -44.85 -35.18 -11.58
CA THR A 3 -44.09 -34.32 -10.66
C THR A 3 -42.96 -33.54 -11.34
N LYS A 4 -42.64 -32.37 -10.77
CA LYS A 4 -41.34 -31.67 -10.70
C LYS A 4 -41.55 -30.49 -9.73
N GLY A 5 -40.73 -30.18 -8.73
CA GLY A 5 -39.33 -30.50 -8.53
C GLY A 5 -38.63 -29.21 -8.12
N SER A 6 -38.12 -29.21 -6.88
CA SER A 6 -37.30 -28.21 -6.19
C SER A 6 -36.14 -27.65 -7.03
N GLU A 7 -35.72 -26.40 -6.76
CA GLU A 7 -34.29 -26.02 -6.71
C GLU A 7 -34.09 -24.60 -6.14
N MET A 8 -33.75 -24.54 -4.84
CA MET A 8 -32.97 -23.45 -4.25
C MET A 8 -31.49 -23.74 -4.50
N GLY A 9 -30.82 -22.86 -5.24
CA GLY A 9 -29.39 -22.97 -5.58
C GLY A 9 -28.50 -22.12 -4.68
N SER A 10 -27.86 -22.80 -3.72
CA SER A 10 -26.46 -22.72 -3.29
C SER A 10 -25.69 -21.39 -3.34
N LEU A 11 -25.35 -20.88 -2.15
CA LEU A 11 -24.12 -20.12 -1.91
C LEU A 11 -23.52 -20.51 -0.55
N GLU A 12 -23.18 -21.78 -0.40
CA GLU A 12 -22.17 -22.23 0.55
C GLU A 12 -20.90 -22.54 -0.23
N GLN A 13 -19.83 -21.82 0.08
CA GLN A 13 -18.47 -22.35 0.30
C GLN A 13 -17.53 -21.17 0.53
N LEU A 14 -17.05 -21.05 1.77
CA LEU A 14 -15.66 -20.78 2.14
C LEU A 14 -15.56 -20.70 3.67
N SER A 15 -15.57 -21.87 4.31
CA SER A 15 -15.03 -22.07 5.65
C SER A 15 -14.07 -23.25 5.59
N SER A 16 -12.77 -22.99 5.71
CA SER A 16 -11.97 -23.45 6.84
C SER A 16 -10.48 -23.34 6.51
N GLY A 17 -9.76 -22.67 7.41
CA GLY A 17 -8.31 -22.52 7.38
C GLY A 17 -7.85 -22.04 8.74
N GLY A 18 -8.18 -22.79 9.78
CA GLY A 18 -7.74 -22.53 11.14
C GLY A 18 -6.22 -22.66 11.25
N ARG A 19 -5.57 -21.61 11.72
CA ARG A 19 -4.20 -21.67 12.23
C ARG A 19 -4.19 -21.03 13.61
N SER A 20 -4.14 -21.90 14.62
CA SER A 20 -3.80 -21.55 15.98
C SER A 20 -2.37 -21.00 16.02
N SER A 21 -2.21 -19.77 16.47
CA SER A 21 -0.95 -19.26 17.02
C SER A 21 -1.26 -18.23 18.09
N SER A 22 -1.17 -18.68 19.33
CA SER A 22 -1.37 -17.96 20.59
C SER A 22 -0.19 -17.04 20.93
N ARG A 23 0.20 -16.18 19.98
CA ARG A 23 1.14 -15.07 20.17
C ARG A 23 0.90 -14.02 19.07
N GLY A 24 0.02 -13.04 19.32
CA GLY A 24 -0.19 -11.97 18.32
C GLY A 24 -1.46 -11.11 18.38
N THR A 25 -2.33 -11.20 19.40
CA THR A 25 -3.55 -10.38 19.45
C THR A 25 -3.29 -8.87 19.48
N LEU A 26 -2.14 -8.43 20.00
CA LEU A 26 -1.71 -7.03 19.98
C LEU A 26 -1.42 -6.51 18.56
N SER A 27 -0.95 -7.38 17.66
CA SER A 27 -0.60 -6.99 16.29
C SER A 27 -1.81 -6.91 15.38
N SER A 28 -2.85 -7.70 15.64
CA SER A 28 -4.01 -7.80 14.74
C SER A 28 -4.91 -6.57 14.81
N THR A 29 -5.20 -6.05 16.00
CA THR A 29 -6.12 -4.91 16.18
C THR A 29 -5.46 -3.57 15.84
N ALA A 30 -4.16 -3.44 16.11
CA ALA A 30 -3.38 -2.27 15.70
C ALA A 30 -3.16 -2.23 14.18
N ALA A 31 -2.99 -3.39 13.53
CA ALA A 31 -2.93 -3.47 12.07
C ALA A 31 -4.28 -3.11 11.42
N SER A 32 -5.41 -3.60 11.97
CA SER A 32 -6.74 -3.19 11.51
C SER A 32 -6.95 -1.68 11.62
N MET A 33 -6.45 -1.05 12.68
CA MET A 33 -6.57 0.40 12.84
C MET A 33 -5.67 1.17 11.86
N ASP A 34 -4.47 0.67 11.53
CA ASP A 34 -3.63 1.29 10.49
C ASP A 34 -4.31 1.29 9.13
N GLU A 35 -4.91 0.15 8.75
CA GLU A 35 -5.69 0.06 7.51
C GLU A 35 -6.85 1.06 7.50
N ILE A 36 -7.59 1.17 8.60
CA ILE A 36 -8.67 2.15 8.75
C ILE A 36 -8.11 3.57 8.61
N LEU A 37 -6.99 3.90 9.26
CA LEU A 37 -6.37 5.22 9.18
C LEU A 37 -5.91 5.56 7.76
N ASP A 38 -5.37 4.61 7.02
CA ASP A 38 -4.98 4.83 5.62
C ASP A 38 -6.20 5.05 4.72
N LYS A 39 -7.29 4.29 4.93
CA LYS A 39 -8.57 4.52 4.26
C LYS A 39 -9.16 5.89 4.60
N LEU A 40 -9.08 6.32 5.85
CA LEU A 40 -9.48 7.66 6.30
C LEU A 40 -8.65 8.76 5.62
N LYS A 41 -7.33 8.58 5.50
CA LYS A 41 -6.46 9.52 4.77
C LYS A 41 -6.88 9.63 3.30
N CYS A 42 -7.17 8.51 2.63
CA CYS A 42 -7.71 8.53 1.27
C CYS A 42 -9.01 9.34 1.17
N LEU A 43 -9.87 9.29 2.18
CA LEU A 43 -11.10 10.07 2.25
C LEU A 43 -10.90 11.55 2.66
N ASN A 44 -9.65 12.04 2.78
CA ASN A 44 -9.31 13.39 3.24
C ASN A 44 -9.88 13.75 4.64
N TYR A 45 -9.93 12.78 5.56
CA TYR A 45 -10.55 12.96 6.88
C TYR A 45 -9.98 14.14 7.67
N GLN A 46 -8.70 14.48 7.52
CA GLN A 46 -8.11 15.60 8.25
C GLN A 46 -8.75 16.94 7.88
N LYS A 47 -9.07 17.16 6.59
CA LYS A 47 -9.71 18.40 6.14
C LYS A 47 -11.22 18.39 6.37
N GLU A 48 -11.85 17.24 6.13
CA GLU A 48 -13.31 17.14 6.10
C GLU A 48 -13.96 16.73 7.43
N PHE A 49 -13.21 16.11 8.32
CA PHE A 49 -13.70 15.60 9.61
C PHE A 49 -12.98 16.24 10.81
N CYS A 50 -11.64 16.27 10.84
CA CYS A 50 -10.89 16.78 12.00
C CYS A 50 -11.07 18.28 12.21
N ILE A 51 -10.86 19.10 11.18
CA ILE A 51 -10.97 20.57 11.27
C ILE A 51 -12.39 21.01 11.67
N PRO A 52 -13.48 20.53 11.01
CA PRO A 52 -14.84 20.98 11.33
C PRO A 52 -15.33 20.55 12.72
N ASN A 53 -14.83 19.43 13.25
CA ASN A 53 -15.22 18.92 14.56
C ASN A 53 -14.24 19.32 15.69
N ASN A 54 -13.15 20.03 15.36
CA ASN A 54 -12.08 20.39 16.30
C ASN A 54 -11.46 19.18 17.03
N ILE A 55 -11.29 18.06 16.31
CA ILE A 55 -10.74 16.81 16.84
C ILE A 55 -9.32 16.63 16.31
N PRO A 56 -8.33 16.31 17.17
CA PRO A 56 -6.98 16.02 16.70
C PRO A 56 -6.97 14.78 15.78
N PRO A 57 -5.99 14.65 14.87
CA PRO A 57 -5.83 13.45 14.05
C PRO A 57 -5.81 12.19 14.91
N ILE A 58 -6.64 11.21 14.53
CA ILE A 58 -6.85 9.98 15.30
C ILE A 58 -5.55 9.17 15.28
N HIS A 59 -5.06 8.78 16.47
CA HIS A 59 -3.86 7.98 16.61
C HIS A 59 -4.13 6.48 16.40
N ARG A 60 -3.11 5.71 16.02
CA ARG A 60 -3.15 4.25 15.76
C ARG A 60 -3.81 3.42 16.87
N PHE A 61 -3.72 3.87 18.12
CA PHE A 61 -4.23 3.12 19.26
C PHE A 61 -5.59 3.62 19.76
N TYR A 62 -6.14 4.67 19.15
CA TYR A 62 -7.28 5.41 19.69
C TYR A 62 -8.57 4.58 19.78
N PHE A 63 -8.86 3.69 18.84
CA PHE A 63 -10.02 2.78 18.92
C PHE A 63 -9.64 1.33 19.25
N SER A 64 -8.34 1.02 19.32
CA SER A 64 -7.86 -0.31 19.66
C SER A 64 -7.94 -0.58 21.17
N TYR A 65 -7.84 0.46 21.99
CA TYR A 65 -7.78 0.37 23.45
C TYR A 65 -8.73 1.39 24.10
N PRO A 66 -9.17 1.15 25.36
CA PRO A 66 -9.91 2.15 26.12
C PRO A 66 -9.06 3.39 26.32
N ASP A 67 -9.62 4.55 26.00
CA ASP A 67 -8.98 5.84 26.27
C ASP A 67 -9.23 6.29 27.72
N THR A 68 -8.47 7.29 28.17
CA THR A 68 -8.63 7.94 29.48
C THR A 68 -10.04 8.48 29.68
N ASN A 69 -10.67 8.92 28.57
CA ASN A 69 -12.04 9.44 28.55
C ASN A 69 -12.95 8.57 27.65
N PRO A 70 -13.61 7.53 28.19
CA PRO A 70 -14.49 6.66 27.41
C PRO A 70 -15.65 7.40 26.72
N ASN A 71 -16.15 8.48 27.33
CA ASN A 71 -17.23 9.30 26.76
C ASN A 71 -16.77 10.07 25.51
N GLU A 72 -15.53 10.55 25.51
CA GLU A 72 -14.94 11.28 24.38
C GLU A 72 -14.64 10.33 23.22
N GLN A 73 -14.15 9.13 23.53
CA GLN A 73 -13.95 8.05 22.58
C GLN A 73 -15.26 7.64 21.89
N PHE A 74 -16.33 7.47 22.67
CA PHE A 74 -17.67 7.18 22.13
C PHE A 74 -18.21 8.34 21.28
N TYR A 75 -18.05 9.57 21.74
CA TYR A 75 -18.45 10.74 20.96
C TYR A 75 -17.72 10.83 19.62
N THR A 76 -16.40 10.60 19.62
CA THR A 76 -15.59 10.60 18.40
C THR A 76 -16.00 9.47 17.46
N PHE A 77 -16.32 8.28 17.98
CA PHE A 77 -16.87 7.18 17.20
C PHE A 77 -18.20 7.55 16.54
N VAL A 78 -19.16 8.11 17.28
CA VAL A 78 -20.47 8.53 16.73
C VAL A 78 -20.32 9.62 15.68
N LEU A 79 -19.41 10.57 15.88
CA LEU A 79 -19.10 11.58 14.88
C LEU A 79 -18.54 10.96 13.60
N LEU A 80 -17.60 10.02 13.73
CA LEU A 80 -16.99 9.35 12.60
C LEU A 80 -18.01 8.49 11.84
N PHE A 81 -18.87 7.78 12.57
CA PHE A 81 -20.01 7.05 12.01
C PHE A 81 -20.95 7.97 11.22
N THR A 82 -21.36 9.09 11.81
CA THR A 82 -22.23 10.09 11.15
C THR A 82 -21.57 10.65 9.88
N TRP A 83 -20.25 10.89 9.92
CA TRP A 83 -19.51 11.37 8.76
C TRP A 83 -19.49 10.33 7.63
N PHE A 84 -19.29 9.05 7.94
CA PHE A 84 -19.42 7.98 6.95
C PHE A 84 -20.83 7.89 6.37
N MET A 85 -21.87 7.96 7.21
CA MET A 85 -23.26 7.94 6.75
C MET A 85 -23.58 9.07 5.76
N LYS A 86 -23.01 10.27 6.00
CA LYS A 86 -23.11 11.40 5.08
C LYS A 86 -22.43 11.12 3.73
N ILE A 87 -21.28 10.46 3.73
CA ILE A 87 -20.59 10.07 2.49
C ILE A 87 -21.40 9.00 1.74
N VAL A 88 -22.05 8.09 2.49
CA VAL A 88 -22.88 7.02 1.93
C VAL A 88 -24.25 7.53 1.44
N ASN A 89 -24.54 8.81 1.64
CA ASN A 89 -25.79 9.49 1.25
C ASN A 89 -27.05 8.84 1.86
N VAL A 90 -26.90 8.25 3.05
CA VAL A 90 -28.03 7.82 3.87
C VAL A 90 -28.36 8.97 4.82
N PRO A 91 -29.63 9.46 4.87
CA PRO A 91 -30.01 10.51 5.79
C PRO A 91 -29.90 9.99 7.22
N PHE A 92 -28.81 10.33 7.88
CA PHE A 92 -28.57 10.06 9.28
C PHE A 92 -28.41 11.40 9.98
N ASP A 93 -29.45 11.84 10.67
CA ASP A 93 -29.40 13.04 11.50
C ASP A 93 -28.43 12.77 12.64
N LYS A 94 -27.56 13.75 12.94
CA LYS A 94 -26.55 13.69 14.00
C LYS A 94 -27.27 13.34 15.32
N PRO A 95 -27.28 12.07 15.75
CA PRO A 95 -27.99 11.75 16.95
C PRO A 95 -27.12 12.25 18.10
N GLY A 96 -27.77 12.57 19.23
CA GLY A 96 -27.06 13.06 20.40
C GLY A 96 -25.96 12.09 20.85
N GLN A 97 -25.14 12.53 21.81
CA GLN A 97 -24.07 11.74 22.46
C GLN A 97 -24.52 10.40 23.10
N PHE A 98 -25.78 9.99 22.90
CA PHE A 98 -26.44 8.80 23.42
C PHE A 98 -27.44 8.23 22.40
N ASP A 99 -27.08 8.10 21.12
CA ASP A 99 -27.95 7.32 20.23
C ASP A 99 -28.01 5.87 20.68
N ASP A 100 -29.21 5.27 20.65
CA ASP A 100 -29.41 3.91 21.11
C ASP A 100 -28.49 2.97 20.30
N PRO A 101 -27.64 2.13 20.93
CA PRO A 101 -26.78 1.19 20.21
C PRO A 101 -27.55 0.26 19.25
N ASN A 102 -28.84 0.08 19.53
CA ASN A 102 -29.77 -0.64 18.67
C ASN A 102 -30.08 0.11 17.36
N ALA A 103 -30.22 1.44 17.37
CA ALA A 103 -30.45 2.25 16.18
C ALA A 103 -29.24 2.19 15.23
N THR A 104 -28.02 2.37 15.76
CA THR A 104 -26.78 2.20 14.98
C THR A 104 -26.66 0.79 14.41
N SER A 105 -26.97 -0.25 15.21
CA SER A 105 -26.95 -1.64 14.72
C SER A 105 -28.02 -1.94 13.66
N ALA A 106 -29.17 -1.27 13.72
CA ALA A 106 -30.23 -1.40 12.74
C ALA A 106 -29.85 -0.75 11.41
N GLU A 107 -29.19 0.41 11.46
CA GLU A 107 -28.71 1.11 10.26
C GLU A 107 -27.59 0.35 9.56
N LEU A 108 -26.68 -0.29 10.32
CA LEU A 108 -25.67 -1.19 9.77
C LEU A 108 -26.29 -2.39 9.02
N LYS A 109 -27.39 -2.94 9.54
CA LYS A 109 -28.13 -4.02 8.86
C LYS A 109 -28.78 -3.54 7.56
N LYS A 110 -29.32 -2.32 7.53
CA LYS A 110 -29.85 -1.73 6.28
C LYS A 110 -28.77 -1.53 5.21
N LEU A 111 -27.55 -1.21 5.65
CA LEU A 111 -26.37 -1.11 4.77
C LEU A 111 -25.80 -2.47 4.32
N GLY A 112 -26.39 -3.59 4.77
CA GLY A 112 -25.94 -4.94 4.40
C GLY A 112 -24.66 -5.39 5.12
N ILE A 113 -24.26 -4.72 6.20
CA ILE A 113 -23.09 -5.10 7.00
C ILE A 113 -23.53 -6.13 8.05
N PRO A 114 -23.01 -7.38 8.03
CA PRO A 114 -23.35 -8.39 9.03
C PRO A 114 -22.67 -8.06 10.37
N PHE A 115 -23.38 -7.36 11.24
CA PHE A 115 -22.90 -7.06 12.58
C PHE A 115 -23.22 -8.20 13.54
N GLU A 116 -22.25 -9.10 13.75
CA GLU A 116 -22.37 -10.26 14.65
C GLU A 116 -22.10 -9.92 16.13
N TYR A 117 -21.60 -8.72 16.39
CA TYR A 117 -21.35 -8.24 17.74
C TYR A 117 -22.65 -7.73 18.39
N GLY A 118 -22.81 -7.92 19.70
CA GLY A 118 -23.96 -7.37 20.42
C GLY A 118 -23.94 -5.82 20.43
N PRO A 119 -25.10 -5.12 20.35
CA PRO A 119 -25.16 -3.66 20.34
C PRO A 119 -24.43 -2.99 21.50
N GLN A 120 -24.37 -3.63 22.67
CA GLN A 120 -23.65 -3.12 23.84
C GLN A 120 -22.15 -2.91 23.62
N LYS A 121 -21.54 -3.64 22.69
CA LYS A 121 -20.12 -3.47 22.34
C LYS A 121 -19.86 -2.19 21.54
N LEU A 122 -20.87 -1.63 20.86
CA LEU A 122 -20.75 -0.32 20.19
C LEU A 122 -20.67 0.83 21.20
N LYS A 123 -21.34 0.70 22.35
CA LYS A 123 -21.26 1.68 23.44
C LYS A 123 -19.86 1.78 24.06
N GLN A 124 -19.08 0.72 23.96
CA GLN A 124 -17.69 0.72 24.43
C GLN A 124 -16.80 1.58 23.52
N ALA A 125 -17.13 1.74 22.24
CA ALA A 125 -16.36 2.51 21.25
C ALA A 125 -14.88 2.13 21.08
N TYR A 126 -14.45 0.98 21.61
CA TYR A 126 -13.11 0.42 21.39
C TYR A 126 -13.15 -1.09 21.15
N GLY A 127 -12.09 -1.62 20.55
CA GLY A 127 -11.91 -3.03 20.26
C GLY A 127 -12.56 -3.49 18.96
N ASP A 128 -12.60 -4.81 18.76
CA ASP A 128 -12.89 -5.45 17.47
C ASP A 128 -14.25 -5.06 16.87
N ALA A 129 -15.28 -4.92 17.72
CA ALA A 129 -16.62 -4.54 17.26
C ALA A 129 -16.66 -3.12 16.68
N CYS A 130 -15.92 -2.19 17.30
CA CYS A 130 -15.80 -0.80 16.83
C CYS A 130 -15.00 -0.75 15.53
N LEU A 131 -13.82 -1.40 15.51
CA LEU A 131 -12.94 -1.44 14.34
C LEU A 131 -13.62 -2.10 13.13
N TYR A 132 -14.36 -3.19 13.33
CA TYR A 132 -15.10 -3.85 12.26
C TYR A 132 -16.12 -2.92 11.57
N VAL A 133 -16.86 -2.15 12.36
CA VAL A 133 -17.83 -1.18 11.85
C VAL A 133 -17.13 -0.06 11.08
N LEU A 134 -16.07 0.52 11.65
CA LEU A 134 -15.31 1.58 11.00
C LEU A 134 -14.67 1.11 9.70
N GLN A 135 -14.09 -0.10 9.67
CA GLN A 135 -13.51 -0.70 8.47
C GLN A 135 -14.56 -0.88 7.38
N SER A 136 -15.70 -1.50 7.71
CA SER A 136 -16.77 -1.77 6.76
C SER A 136 -17.37 -0.49 6.19
N LEU A 137 -17.58 0.53 7.02
CA LEU A 137 -18.07 1.83 6.57
C LEU A 137 -17.03 2.60 5.75
N ALA A 138 -15.75 2.52 6.10
CA ALA A 138 -14.67 3.13 5.32
C ALA A 138 -14.59 2.52 3.92
N ASP A 139 -14.74 1.20 3.79
CA ASP A 139 -14.76 0.51 2.49
C ASP A 139 -15.92 0.96 1.62
N ILE A 140 -17.13 1.02 2.18
CA ILE A 140 -18.32 1.51 1.46
C ILE A 140 -18.12 2.99 1.06
N ALA A 141 -17.61 3.82 1.96
CA ALA A 141 -17.35 5.23 1.69
C ALA A 141 -16.31 5.44 0.57
N LEU A 142 -15.26 4.60 0.51
CA LEU A 142 -14.25 4.64 -0.55
C LEU A 142 -14.83 4.28 -1.93
N ILE A 143 -15.65 3.22 -1.98
CA ILE A 143 -16.35 2.82 -3.20
C ILE A 143 -17.24 3.97 -3.69
N GLN A 144 -17.95 4.63 -2.79
CA GLN A 144 -18.87 5.71 -3.13
C GLN A 144 -18.17 6.99 -3.57
N ARG A 145 -16.99 7.29 -3.02
CA ARG A 145 -16.14 8.41 -3.45
C ARG A 145 -15.47 8.20 -4.81
N LYS A 146 -15.41 6.95 -5.33
CA LYS A 146 -14.72 6.61 -6.59
C LYS A 146 -13.32 7.22 -6.68
N ILE A 147 -12.51 7.06 -5.63
CA ILE A 147 -11.17 7.65 -5.59
C ILE A 147 -10.34 7.06 -6.72
N THR A 148 -9.97 7.91 -7.68
CA THR A 148 -8.99 7.59 -8.71
C THR A 148 -7.60 7.96 -8.19
N PHE A 149 -6.75 6.97 -7.96
CA PHE A 149 -5.34 7.23 -7.70
C PHE A 149 -4.73 7.87 -8.94
N GLN A 150 -4.28 9.12 -8.80
CA GLN A 150 -3.52 9.78 -9.85
C GLN A 150 -2.12 9.18 -9.88
N GLN A 151 -1.55 9.08 -11.08
CA GLN A 151 -0.17 8.64 -11.26
C GLN A 151 0.75 9.52 -10.40
N PRO A 152 1.71 8.93 -9.66
CA PRO A 152 2.65 9.72 -8.85
C PRO A 152 3.31 10.78 -9.73
N ILE A 153 3.09 12.05 -9.40
CA ILE A 153 3.81 13.14 -10.03
C ILE A 153 5.19 13.13 -9.39
N HIS A 154 6.15 12.51 -10.07
CA HIS A 154 7.56 12.64 -9.70
C HIS A 154 7.90 14.12 -9.88
N LYS A 155 7.96 14.85 -8.77
CA LYS A 155 8.65 16.13 -8.80
C LYS A 155 10.07 15.77 -9.17
N VAL A 156 10.48 16.14 -10.38
CA VAL A 156 11.89 16.30 -10.66
C VAL A 156 12.27 17.46 -9.74
N ASP A 157 12.66 17.12 -8.51
CA ASP A 157 13.44 18.06 -7.74
C ASP A 157 14.69 18.22 -8.62
N ASP A 158 14.77 19.34 -9.33
CA ASP A 158 16.03 19.94 -9.78
C ASP A 158 16.83 20.23 -8.50
N TYR A 159 17.24 19.19 -7.80
CA TYR A 159 18.54 19.23 -7.17
C TYR A 159 19.48 19.55 -8.32
N PRO A 160 20.26 20.63 -8.26
CA PRO A 160 21.36 20.79 -9.20
C PRO A 160 22.08 19.45 -9.17
N GLU A 161 22.02 18.78 -10.33
CA GLU A 161 22.73 17.57 -10.67
C GLU A 161 24.04 17.58 -9.91
N GLU A 162 24.26 16.54 -9.09
CA GLU A 162 25.45 16.32 -8.26
C GLU A 162 26.60 17.19 -8.76
N ALA A 163 26.88 18.28 -8.04
CA ALA A 163 27.86 19.28 -8.48
C ALA A 163 29.04 18.53 -9.09
N GLU A 164 29.32 18.77 -10.38
CA GLU A 164 30.40 18.09 -11.09
C GLU A 164 31.60 18.08 -10.17
N VAL A 165 32.08 16.88 -9.82
CA VAL A 165 33.21 16.74 -8.92
C VAL A 165 34.37 17.43 -9.63
N ASP A 166 34.69 18.64 -9.18
CA ASP A 166 35.78 19.42 -9.74
C ASP A 166 37.08 18.72 -9.39
N TYR A 167 37.54 17.85 -10.28
CA TYR A 167 38.80 17.12 -10.14
C TYR A 167 40.01 18.06 -10.12
N ASP A 168 39.85 19.34 -10.49
CA ASP A 168 40.90 20.37 -10.41
C ASP A 168 40.90 21.08 -9.04
N ALA A 169 39.83 20.94 -8.24
CA ALA A 169 39.78 21.37 -6.85
C ALA A 169 40.34 20.33 -5.86
N GLU A 170 40.85 19.20 -6.36
CA GLU A 170 41.56 18.22 -5.55
C GLU A 170 42.92 18.82 -5.15
N VAL A 171 42.97 19.40 -3.94
CA VAL A 171 44.19 19.95 -3.33
C VAL A 171 45.17 18.80 -3.09
N THR A 172 46.03 18.56 -4.09
CA THR A 172 47.18 17.67 -3.95
C THR A 172 48.21 18.34 -3.03
N THR A 173 48.92 17.55 -2.24
CA THR A 173 49.85 18.05 -1.21
C THR A 173 50.95 18.98 -1.77
N GLU A 174 51.28 18.88 -3.06
CA GLU A 174 52.23 19.77 -3.74
C GLU A 174 51.65 21.20 -3.93
N THR A 175 50.34 21.34 -4.13
CA THR A 175 49.71 22.67 -4.27
C THR A 175 49.64 23.43 -2.94
N VAL A 176 49.66 22.74 -1.79
CA VAL A 176 49.68 23.39 -0.47
C VAL A 176 51.05 24.00 -0.17
N GLU A 177 52.14 23.34 -0.58
CA GLU A 177 53.51 23.88 -0.37
C GLU A 177 53.79 25.12 -1.23
N GLU A 178 53.21 25.26 -2.43
CA GLU A 178 53.38 26.45 -3.26
C GLU A 178 52.59 27.68 -2.77
N VAL A 179 51.46 27.48 -2.08
CA VAL A 179 50.62 28.59 -1.58
C VAL A 179 51.16 29.17 -0.27
N GLU A 180 51.87 28.39 0.54
CA GLU A 180 52.56 28.90 1.74
C GLU A 180 53.73 29.83 1.41
N ALA A 181 54.24 29.83 0.17
CA ALA A 181 55.35 30.69 -0.25
C ALA A 181 54.92 32.08 -0.76
N ASN A 182 53.62 32.35 -0.93
CA ASN A 182 53.09 33.59 -1.55
C ASN A 182 51.95 34.25 -0.74
N GLN A 183 52.05 34.29 0.59
CA GLN A 183 51.18 35.13 1.42
C GLN A 183 51.91 36.37 1.94
N GLU A 184 52.23 37.30 1.04
CA GLU A 184 52.24 38.71 1.39
C GLU A 184 51.19 39.41 0.50
N GLU A 185 50.18 39.96 1.18
CA GLU A 185 49.26 41.02 0.71
C GLU A 185 48.21 40.62 -0.34
N ASP A 186 46.97 40.37 0.11
CA ASP A 186 45.77 41.05 -0.44
C ASP A 186 44.49 40.69 0.35
N GLU A 187 44.30 41.36 1.49
CA GLU A 187 42.98 41.48 2.13
C GLU A 187 42.15 42.54 1.38
N ASN A 188 41.58 42.21 0.21
CA ASN A 188 40.52 43.04 -0.36
C ASN A 188 39.74 42.36 -1.49
N PHE A 189 38.97 41.31 -1.19
CA PHE A 189 37.94 40.87 -2.13
C PHE A 189 36.67 40.40 -1.43
N LEU A 190 35.60 41.16 -1.74
CA LEU A 190 34.19 40.78 -1.66
C LEU A 190 33.38 41.22 -0.42
N GLU A 191 33.24 42.52 -0.26
CA GLU A 191 32.12 43.11 0.51
C GLU A 191 30.86 43.24 -0.39
N THR A 192 30.01 42.21 -0.39
CA THR A 192 28.67 42.28 -1.01
C THR A 192 27.64 42.72 0.03
N GLN A 193 27.17 43.96 -0.14
CA GLN A 193 26.08 44.60 0.56
C GLN A 193 24.78 43.77 0.58
N ILE A 194 24.35 43.33 1.78
CA ILE A 194 22.94 43.04 2.07
C ILE A 194 22.53 43.86 3.29
N SER A 195 21.94 45.03 3.02
CA SER A 195 21.24 45.82 4.02
C SER A 195 19.96 45.11 4.48
N ARG A 196 20.02 44.48 5.67
CA ARG A 196 18.83 44.24 6.50
C ARG A 196 19.23 44.35 7.97
N LYS A 197 19.03 45.55 8.53
CA LYS A 197 19.13 45.81 9.98
C LYS A 197 18.14 44.91 10.74
N GLN A 198 18.63 43.80 11.27
CA GLN A 198 18.15 43.23 12.52
C GLN A 198 19.33 43.33 13.49
N GLU A 199 19.14 44.08 14.57
CA GLU A 199 20.05 44.09 15.71
C GLU A 199 20.03 42.69 16.34
N VAL A 200 20.88 41.81 15.84
CA VAL A 200 21.24 40.56 16.51
C VAL A 200 22.49 40.88 17.31
N GLN A 201 22.38 40.83 18.64
CA GLN A 201 23.54 40.88 19.53
C GLN A 201 24.61 39.91 19.01
N PRO A 202 25.91 40.27 18.98
CA PRO A 202 26.95 39.33 18.57
C PRO A 202 26.92 38.14 19.53
N GLN A 203 26.27 37.06 19.10
CA GLN A 203 26.45 35.75 19.70
C GLN A 203 27.94 35.49 19.63
N GLN A 204 28.52 35.29 20.80
CA GLN A 204 29.93 35.03 21.00
C GLN A 204 30.42 34.08 19.91
N ALA A 205 31.43 34.51 19.14
CA ALA A 205 32.11 33.61 18.21
C ALA A 205 32.47 32.33 18.98
N PRO A 206 32.17 31.14 18.43
CA PRO A 206 32.49 29.90 19.12
C PRO A 206 34.00 29.90 19.41
N LYS A 207 34.36 29.69 20.68
CA LYS A 207 35.76 29.48 21.12
C LYS A 207 36.25 28.10 20.68
N THR A 208 36.12 27.79 19.40
CA THR A 208 36.60 26.54 18.84
C THR A 208 37.83 26.88 18.02
N ASP A 209 38.99 26.41 18.48
CA ASP A 209 40.25 26.55 17.76
C ASP A 209 40.14 25.80 16.41
N PRO A 210 40.42 26.45 15.28
CA PRO A 210 40.43 25.79 13.96
C PRO A 210 41.31 24.55 13.91
N ALA A 211 42.41 24.51 14.68
CA ALA A 211 43.30 23.36 14.73
C ALA A 211 42.67 22.15 15.43
N GLU A 212 41.97 22.37 16.56
CA GLU A 212 41.20 21.32 17.26
C GLU A 212 40.07 20.79 16.37
N TRP A 213 39.41 21.68 15.62
CA TRP A 213 38.34 21.29 14.70
C TRP A 213 38.86 20.42 13.55
N ARG A 214 40.02 20.76 12.97
CA ARG A 214 40.63 19.96 11.89
C ARG A 214 40.99 18.56 12.36
N LEU A 215 41.56 18.42 13.56
CA LEU A 215 41.88 17.12 14.15
C LEU A 215 40.61 16.29 14.41
N GLU A 216 39.52 16.93 14.83
CA GLU A 216 38.24 16.26 15.02
C GLU A 216 37.62 15.83 13.68
N VAL A 217 37.75 16.64 12.63
CA VAL A 217 37.32 16.28 11.28
C VAL A 217 38.12 15.07 10.77
N GLU A 218 39.44 15.07 10.88
CA GLU A 218 40.29 13.94 10.49
C GLU A 218 39.93 12.67 11.27
N ARG A 219 39.65 12.80 12.56
CA ARG A 219 39.22 11.70 13.43
C ARG A 219 37.84 11.15 13.05
N VAL A 220 36.90 12.01 12.63
CA VAL A 220 35.49 11.66 12.35
C VAL A 220 35.25 11.30 10.88
N THR A 221 36.10 11.75 9.95
CA THR A 221 36.05 11.40 8.51
C THR A 221 35.92 9.90 8.24
N PRO A 222 36.74 9.00 8.85
CA PRO A 222 36.59 7.57 8.64
C PRO A 222 35.29 6.99 9.23
N LEU A 223 34.71 7.64 10.26
CA LEU A 223 33.44 7.25 10.87
C LEU A 223 32.22 7.70 10.04
N LEU A 224 32.38 8.73 9.22
CA LEU A 224 31.38 9.25 8.30
C LEU A 224 31.35 8.51 6.96
N LYS A 225 32.32 7.63 6.69
CA LYS A 225 32.30 6.77 5.52
C LYS A 225 31.16 5.77 5.65
N VAL A 226 29.98 6.14 5.17
CA VAL A 226 28.81 5.27 5.08
C VAL A 226 29.11 4.20 4.03
N VAL A 227 29.70 3.08 4.47
CA VAL A 227 29.73 1.86 3.67
C VAL A 227 28.32 1.30 3.71
N ILE A 228 27.50 1.60 2.69
CA ILE A 228 26.20 0.96 2.53
C ILE A 228 26.50 -0.53 2.34
N PRO A 229 26.23 -1.40 3.33
CA PRO A 229 26.42 -2.82 3.12
C PRO A 229 25.43 -3.25 2.05
N ASN A 230 25.87 -4.11 1.14
CA ASN A 230 25.02 -4.69 0.09
C ASN A 230 23.94 -5.57 0.76
N ASP A 231 22.89 -4.94 1.27
CA ASP A 231 21.84 -5.57 2.04
C ASP A 231 20.87 -6.25 1.07
N ASN A 232 20.42 -7.47 1.40
CA ASN A 232 19.37 -8.19 0.68
C ASN A 232 17.99 -7.51 0.81
N LYS A 233 17.94 -6.29 1.37
CA LYS A 233 16.79 -5.38 1.40
C LYS A 233 16.90 -4.26 0.37
N ASP A 234 17.92 -4.27 -0.49
CA ASP A 234 17.99 -3.35 -1.60
C ASP A 234 16.87 -3.69 -2.59
N TRP A 235 15.85 -2.83 -2.60
CA TRP A 235 14.72 -2.94 -3.52
C TRP A 235 15.18 -2.91 -4.99
N ARG A 236 16.36 -2.34 -5.28
CA ARG A 236 16.96 -2.34 -6.63
C ARG A 236 17.33 -3.75 -7.06
N LEU A 237 17.90 -4.55 -6.15
CA LEU A 237 18.19 -5.97 -6.40
C LEU A 237 16.90 -6.75 -6.64
N HIS A 238 15.86 -6.49 -5.85
CA HIS A 238 14.54 -7.11 -6.06
C HIS A 238 13.89 -6.71 -7.37
N LEU A 239 14.03 -5.44 -7.78
CA LEU A 239 13.52 -4.95 -9.06
C LEU A 239 14.23 -5.63 -10.23
N GLN A 240 15.56 -5.72 -10.19
CA GLN A 240 16.35 -6.44 -11.19
C GLN A 240 16.01 -7.94 -11.22
N GLN A 241 15.80 -8.57 -10.07
CA GLN A 241 15.33 -9.96 -9.98
C GLN A 241 13.93 -10.11 -10.60
N MET A 242 13.03 -9.16 -10.37
CA MET A 242 11.68 -9.19 -10.93
C MET A 242 11.69 -9.05 -12.46
N GLU A 243 12.49 -8.13 -13.00
CA GLU A 243 12.69 -8.00 -14.46
C GLU A 243 13.27 -9.28 -15.07
N HIS A 244 14.25 -9.89 -14.40
CA HIS A 244 14.82 -11.16 -14.81
C HIS A 244 13.79 -12.30 -14.81
N HIS A 245 13.00 -12.44 -13.74
CA HIS A 245 11.94 -13.44 -13.67
C HIS A 245 10.85 -13.21 -14.72
N GLN A 246 10.46 -11.95 -14.94
CA GLN A 246 9.49 -11.60 -15.98
C GLN A 246 9.96 -12.04 -17.36
N LYS A 247 11.24 -11.79 -17.70
CA LYS A 247 11.83 -12.24 -18.96
C LYS A 247 11.80 -13.77 -19.09
N ASN A 248 12.22 -14.49 -18.05
CA ASN A 248 12.21 -15.95 -18.05
C ASN A 248 10.78 -16.52 -18.19
N ILE A 249 9.79 -15.89 -17.56
CA ILE A 249 8.38 -16.27 -17.68
C ILE A 249 7.88 -16.05 -19.12
N GLN A 250 8.28 -14.96 -19.77
CA GLN A 250 7.91 -14.71 -21.16
C GLN A 250 8.53 -15.75 -22.12
N GLU A 251 9.81 -16.09 -21.92
CA GLU A 251 10.50 -17.10 -22.73
C GLU A 251 9.86 -18.49 -22.56
N THR A 252 9.63 -18.93 -21.32
CA THR A 252 8.96 -20.22 -21.03
C THR A 252 7.51 -20.25 -21.52
N LYS A 253 6.80 -19.12 -21.50
CA LYS A 253 5.45 -19.01 -22.09
C LYS A 253 5.48 -19.25 -23.60
N ILE A 254 6.45 -18.68 -24.31
CA ILE A 254 6.58 -18.86 -25.77
C ILE A 254 6.89 -20.34 -26.07
N GLU A 255 7.81 -20.94 -25.31
CA GLU A 255 8.18 -22.34 -25.49
C GLU A 255 6.99 -23.29 -25.24
N THR A 256 6.30 -23.12 -24.11
CA THR A 256 5.13 -23.95 -23.75
C THR A 256 3.98 -23.79 -24.74
N HIS A 257 3.75 -22.57 -25.25
CA HIS A 257 2.76 -22.33 -26.31
C HIS A 257 3.13 -23.08 -27.59
N ALA A 258 4.41 -23.08 -27.99
CA ALA A 258 4.87 -23.82 -29.16
C ALA A 258 4.68 -25.34 -28.97
N GLN A 259 5.02 -25.87 -27.79
CA GLN A 259 4.80 -27.29 -27.46
C GLN A 259 3.31 -27.66 -27.51
N LEU A 260 2.42 -26.81 -26.95
CA LEU A 260 0.98 -27.03 -26.99
C LEU A 260 0.42 -26.99 -28.41
N THR A 261 0.89 -26.06 -29.24
CA THR A 261 0.48 -25.95 -30.65
C THR A 261 0.88 -27.20 -31.43
N LYS A 262 2.08 -27.74 -31.17
CA LYS A 262 2.55 -28.98 -31.78
C LYS A 262 1.68 -30.17 -31.36
N LEU A 263 1.39 -30.32 -30.07
CA LEU A 263 0.49 -31.38 -29.58
C LEU A 263 -0.90 -31.26 -30.19
N HIS A 264 -1.43 -30.05 -30.33
CA HIS A 264 -2.72 -29.83 -30.98
C HIS A 264 -2.71 -30.32 -32.43
N ALA A 265 -1.68 -29.96 -33.21
CA ALA A 265 -1.54 -30.42 -34.59
C ALA A 265 -1.37 -31.94 -34.70
N GLU A 266 -0.63 -32.57 -33.78
CA GLU A 266 -0.47 -34.03 -33.73
C GLU A 266 -1.81 -34.72 -33.42
N ILE A 267 -2.59 -34.18 -32.47
CA ILE A 267 -3.92 -34.69 -32.15
C ILE A 267 -4.86 -34.54 -33.35
N GLU A 268 -4.88 -33.38 -34.00
CA GLU A 268 -5.71 -33.13 -35.19
C GLU A 268 -5.37 -34.11 -36.32
N GLN A 269 -4.08 -34.31 -36.61
CA GLN A 269 -3.65 -35.30 -37.59
C GLN A 269 -4.05 -36.73 -37.19
N SER A 270 -4.00 -37.06 -35.89
CA SER A 270 -4.44 -38.37 -35.40
C SER A 270 -5.95 -38.57 -35.56
N LEU A 271 -6.74 -37.53 -35.31
CA LEU A 271 -8.20 -37.54 -35.49
C LEU A 271 -8.57 -37.68 -36.96
N GLU A 272 -7.90 -36.98 -37.87
CA GLU A 272 -8.10 -37.16 -39.32
C GLU A 272 -7.75 -38.58 -39.79
N LYS A 273 -6.68 -39.17 -39.25
CA LYS A 273 -6.31 -40.58 -39.53
C LYS A 273 -7.36 -41.56 -38.99
N ILE A 274 -7.95 -41.28 -37.83
CA ILE A 274 -9.04 -42.09 -37.27
C ILE A 274 -10.29 -41.94 -38.13
N ALA A 275 -10.72 -40.72 -38.42
CA ALA A 275 -11.91 -40.43 -39.23
C ALA A 275 -11.81 -41.02 -40.64
N SER A 276 -10.63 -40.97 -41.27
CA SER A 276 -10.40 -41.61 -42.58
C SER A 276 -10.46 -43.14 -42.51
N ARG A 277 -9.91 -43.75 -41.44
CA ARG A 277 -10.03 -45.20 -41.20
C ARG A 277 -11.47 -45.61 -40.91
N GLU A 278 -12.20 -44.84 -40.11
CA GLU A 278 -13.62 -45.06 -39.84
C GLU A 278 -14.43 -44.99 -41.12
N LYS A 279 -14.21 -43.95 -41.95
CA LYS A 279 -14.86 -43.84 -43.25
C LYS A 279 -14.54 -45.02 -44.17
N TYR A 280 -13.28 -45.46 -44.19
CA TYR A 280 -12.87 -46.63 -44.96
C TYR A 280 -13.57 -47.91 -44.48
N ILE A 281 -13.53 -48.19 -43.17
CA ILE A 281 -14.20 -49.34 -42.55
C ILE A 281 -15.69 -49.30 -42.86
N ASN A 282 -16.35 -48.17 -42.61
CA ASN A 282 -17.77 -47.99 -42.89
C ASN A 282 -18.09 -48.30 -44.35
N SER A 283 -17.30 -47.81 -45.31
CA SER A 283 -17.52 -48.11 -46.74
C SER A 283 -17.36 -49.59 -47.09
N GLN A 284 -16.44 -50.32 -46.43
CA GLN A 284 -16.26 -51.76 -46.65
C GLN A 284 -17.45 -52.57 -46.11
N PHE A 285 -17.96 -52.19 -44.94
CA PHE A 285 -19.06 -52.87 -44.29
C PHE A 285 -20.45 -52.39 -44.74
N GLU A 286 -20.56 -51.24 -45.40
CA GLU A 286 -21.84 -50.68 -45.87
C GLU A 286 -22.60 -51.67 -46.77
N SER A 287 -21.88 -52.33 -47.67
CA SER A 287 -22.43 -53.40 -48.52
C SER A 287 -22.99 -54.57 -47.69
N GLN A 288 -22.27 -55.04 -46.67
CA GLN A 288 -22.69 -56.15 -45.81
C GLN A 288 -23.87 -55.76 -44.91
N VAL A 289 -23.89 -54.51 -44.45
CA VAL A 289 -24.99 -53.94 -43.66
C VAL A 289 -26.26 -53.81 -44.50
N THR A 290 -26.16 -53.41 -45.78
CA THR A 290 -27.34 -53.36 -46.65
C THR A 290 -27.95 -54.72 -46.90
N VAL A 291 -27.13 -55.77 -47.09
CA VAL A 291 -27.61 -57.15 -47.27
C VAL A 291 -28.32 -57.66 -46.00
N PHE A 292 -27.76 -57.39 -44.81
CA PHE A 292 -28.36 -57.81 -43.53
C PHE A 292 -29.65 -57.05 -43.18
N ASN A 293 -29.84 -55.83 -43.70
CA ASN A 293 -31.06 -55.04 -43.49
C ASN A 293 -32.17 -55.34 -44.52
N THR A 294 -31.87 -56.08 -45.59
CA THR A 294 -32.86 -56.47 -46.61
C THR A 294 -33.42 -57.88 -46.45
N ASP A 295 -32.83 -58.69 -45.57
CA ASP A 295 -33.42 -59.94 -45.02
C ASP A 295 -34.16 -59.64 -43.70
#